data_AF-A0A0H3I2A7-F1
#
_entry.id   AF-A0A0H3I2A7-F1
#
_cell.length_a   1.000
_cell.length_b   1.000
_cell.length_c   1.000
_cell.angle_alpha   90.00
_cell.angle_beta   90.00
_cell.angle_gamma   90.00
#
_symmetry.space_group_name_H-M   'P 1'
#
loop_
_entity.id
_entity.type
_entity.pdbx_description
1 polymer ?
#
loop_
_entity_poly.entity_id
_entity_poly.type
_entity_poly.pdbx_seq_one_letter_code
_entity_poly.pdbx_strand_id
1 'polypeptide(L)'
;MRDEKSLAHTRWNCKYHIVFAPRYRRQVFYEEKRKAIGSILRKLCEWKNVNILEAECCVDHIHMLLEMSVSNMTIMVSRSGRKKL
;
A
#
# COMPACT_ATOMS: atom_id res chain seq x y z
N MET A 1 -15.16 -12.75 15.05
CA MET A 1 -13.89 -13.51 15.17
C MET A 1 -12.77 -12.49 15.10
N ARG A 2 -11.76 -12.58 15.98
CA ARG A 2 -10.64 -11.64 16.00
C ARG A 2 -9.49 -12.24 15.20
N ASP A 3 -9.20 -11.67 14.03
CA ASP A 3 -8.04 -12.01 13.21
C ASP A 3 -6.77 -11.45 13.87
N GLU A 4 -6.34 -12.08 14.97
CA GLU A 4 -5.16 -11.71 15.74
C GLU A 4 -4.00 -12.63 15.34
N LYS A 5 -2.93 -12.07 14.76
CA LYS A 5 -1.71 -12.83 14.48
C LYS A 5 -0.87 -12.89 15.74
N SER A 6 -0.19 -14.02 15.96
CA SER A 6 0.64 -14.26 17.14
C SER A 6 2.04 -14.76 16.79
N LEU A 7 3.00 -14.32 17.58
CA LEU A 7 4.34 -14.86 17.75
C LEU A 7 4.47 -15.29 19.22
N ALA A 8 5.58 -15.95 19.56
CA ALA A 8 5.84 -16.48 20.90
C ALA A 8 5.53 -15.51 22.06
N HIS A 9 5.74 -14.20 21.87
CA HIS A 9 5.50 -13.18 22.90
C HIS A 9 4.73 -11.95 22.42
N THR A 10 4.11 -11.98 21.24
CA THR A 10 3.43 -10.79 20.69
C THR A 10 2.18 -11.20 19.94
N ARG A 11 1.07 -10.53 20.23
CA ARG A 11 -0.16 -10.60 19.42
C ARG A 11 -0.37 -9.24 18.78
N TRP A 12 -0.71 -9.21 17.51
CA TRP A 12 -0.97 -7.97 16.79
C TRP A 12 -2.10 -8.11 15.78
N ASN A 13 -2.80 -7.00 15.55
CA ASN A 13 -3.73 -6.81 14.46
C ASN A 13 -3.43 -5.43 13.87
N CYS A 14 -2.42 -5.37 13.00
CA CYS A 14 -1.93 -4.13 12.43
C CYS A 14 -2.52 -3.96 11.05
N LYS A 15 -3.68 -3.29 10.99
CA LYS A 15 -4.30 -2.84 9.75
C LYS A 15 -3.91 -1.38 9.52
N TYR A 16 -3.37 -1.10 8.35
CA TYR A 16 -2.95 0.23 7.94
C TYR A 16 -3.78 0.69 6.75
N HIS A 17 -4.37 1.87 6.88
CA HIS A 17 -5.00 2.57 5.78
C HIS A 17 -3.99 3.52 5.16
N ILE A 18 -3.51 3.18 3.97
CA ILE A 18 -2.56 3.98 3.19
C ILE A 18 -3.31 4.64 2.05
N VAL A 19 -3.06 5.93 1.87
CA VAL A 19 -3.55 6.69 0.73
C VAL A 19 -2.38 7.14 -0.13
N PHE A 20 -2.40 6.74 -1.41
CA PHE A 20 -1.47 7.28 -2.40
C PHE A 20 -2.15 8.39 -3.20
N ALA A 21 -1.71 9.62 -2.97
CA ALA A 21 -2.13 10.77 -3.78
C ALA A 21 -0.99 11.20 -4.72
N PRO A 22 -1.26 11.46 -6.00
CA PRO A 22 -0.28 12.00 -6.92
C PRO A 22 -0.02 13.46 -6.55
N ARG A 23 1.20 13.94 -6.81
CA ARG A 23 1.55 15.35 -6.58
C ARG A 23 0.60 16.24 -7.40
N TYR A 24 0.00 17.22 -6.73
CA TYR A 24 -1.04 18.11 -7.28
C TYR A 24 -2.36 17.40 -7.68
N ARG A 25 -2.65 16.19 -7.14
CA ARG A 25 -3.89 15.44 -7.39
C ARG A 25 -4.26 15.30 -8.88
N ARG A 26 -3.24 15.21 -9.74
CA ARG A 26 -3.43 15.01 -11.18
C ARG A 26 -4.17 13.69 -11.41
N GLN A 27 -5.10 13.66 -12.36
CA GLN A 27 -5.88 12.48 -12.75
C GLN A 27 -5.03 11.46 -13.56
N VAL A 28 -3.84 11.11 -13.08
CA VAL A 28 -2.86 10.24 -13.77
C VAL A 28 -3.24 8.77 -13.65
N PHE A 29 -4.14 8.43 -12.73
CA PHE A 29 -4.56 7.06 -12.45
C PHE A 29 -5.70 6.55 -13.37
N TYR A 30 -6.18 7.37 -14.31
CA TYR A 30 -7.33 7.02 -15.15
C TYR A 30 -6.95 6.09 -16.33
N GLU A 31 -7.93 5.32 -16.81
CA GLU A 31 -7.85 4.39 -17.95
C GLU A 31 -6.76 3.30 -17.85
N GLU A 32 -5.85 3.25 -18.83
CA GLU A 32 -4.90 2.16 -19.06
C GLU A 32 -3.89 2.06 -17.91
N LYS A 33 -3.55 3.20 -17.31
CA LYS A 33 -2.58 3.28 -16.21
C LYS A 33 -3.10 2.61 -14.94
N ARG A 34 -4.43 2.54 -14.74
CA ARG A 34 -5.03 1.89 -13.58
C ARG A 34 -4.63 0.42 -13.46
N LYS A 35 -4.71 -0.32 -14.58
CA LYS A 35 -4.35 -1.75 -14.62
C LYS A 35 -2.86 -1.97 -14.37
N ALA A 36 -2.01 -1.14 -14.97
CA ALA A 36 -0.57 -1.20 -14.78
C ALA A 36 -0.18 -0.90 -13.32
N ILE A 37 -0.73 0.16 -12.73
CA ILE A 37 -0.43 0.60 -11.37
C ILE A 37 -0.91 -0.42 -10.35
N GLY A 38 -2.12 -0.96 -10.51
CA GLY A 38 -2.62 -2.04 -9.66
C GLY A 38 -1.73 -3.29 -9.72
N SER A 39 -1.25 -3.65 -10.91
CA SER A 39 -0.32 -4.78 -11.10
C SER A 39 1.04 -4.55 -10.41
N ILE A 40 1.57 -3.32 -10.49
CA ILE A 40 2.82 -2.93 -9.83
C ILE A 40 2.65 -2.97 -8.31
N LEU A 41 1.56 -2.40 -7.77
CA LEU A 41 1.28 -2.39 -6.33
C LEU A 41 1.11 -3.81 -5.78
N ARG A 42 0.42 -4.69 -6.52
CA ARG A 42 0.27 -6.10 -6.14
C ARG A 42 1.63 -6.81 -6.07
N LYS A 43 2.47 -6.67 -7.10
CA LYS A 43 3.83 -7.23 -7.11
C LYS A 43 4.70 -6.70 -5.97
N LEU A 44 4.59 -5.41 -5.66
CA LEU A 44 5.33 -4.78 -4.55
C LEU A 44 4.91 -5.34 -3.19
N CYS A 45 3.61 -5.57 -2.99
CA CYS A 45 3.12 -6.16 -1.74
C CYS A 45 3.54 -7.63 -1.61
N GLU A 46 3.50 -8.38 -2.71
CA GLU A 46 3.94 -9.78 -2.77
C GLU A 46 5.43 -9.91 -2.43
N TRP A 47 6.29 -9.08 -3.03
CA TRP A 47 7.73 -9.05 -2.72
C TRP A 47 8.04 -8.75 -1.26
N LYS A 48 7.14 -8.04 -0.58
CA LYS A 48 7.36 -7.58 0.80
C LYS A 48 6.56 -8.38 1.82
N ASN A 49 5.91 -9.47 1.39
CA ASN A 49 5.04 -10.30 2.21
C ASN A 49 4.01 -9.47 3.00
N VAL A 50 3.41 -8.48 2.33
CA VAL A 50 2.32 -7.67 2.90
C VAL A 50 1.00 -8.19 2.38
N ASN A 51 0.05 -8.40 3.28
CA ASN A 51 -1.27 -8.87 2.91
C ASN A 51 -2.15 -7.67 2.54
N ILE A 52 -2.70 -7.67 1.33
CA ILE A 52 -3.65 -6.64 0.88
C ILE A 52 -5.04 -7.11 1.27
N LEU A 53 -5.72 -6.39 2.15
CA LEU A 53 -7.11 -6.68 2.51
C LEU A 53 -8.06 -6.07 1.48
N GLU A 54 -7.91 -4.78 1.23
CA GLU A 54 -8.73 -4.03 0.27
C GLU A 54 -7.87 -3.01 -0.46
N ALA A 55 -8.16 -2.78 -1.74
CA ALA A 55 -7.49 -1.75 -2.53
C ALA A 55 -8.49 -1.14 -3.51
N GLU A 56 -8.74 0.15 -3.36
CA GLU A 56 -9.64 0.92 -4.21
C GLU A 56 -8.87 2.03 -4.92
N CYS A 57 -9.08 2.15 -6.23
CA CYS A 57 -8.45 3.20 -7.03
C CYS A 57 -9.50 4.25 -7.40
N CYS A 58 -9.40 5.42 -6.79
CA CYS A 58 -10.16 6.61 -7.16
C CYS A 58 -9.39 7.44 -8.19
N VAL A 59 -10.01 8.50 -8.71
CA VAL A 59 -9.48 9.31 -9.81
C VAL A 59 -8.25 10.12 -9.38
N ASP A 60 -8.27 10.64 -8.16
CA ASP A 60 -7.25 11.54 -7.62
C ASP A 60 -6.40 10.91 -6.51
N HIS A 61 -6.74 9.71 -6.04
CA HIS A 61 -5.96 8.97 -5.04
C HIS A 61 -6.30 7.47 -5.03
N ILE A 62 -5.44 6.66 -4.44
CA ILE A 62 -5.63 5.21 -4.24
C ILE A 62 -5.71 4.93 -2.75
N HIS A 63 -6.79 4.27 -2.34
CA HIS A 63 -6.97 3.73 -1.00
C HIS A 63 -6.46 2.29 -0.94
N MET A 64 -5.65 1.98 0.06
CA MET A 64 -5.26 0.60 0.33
C MET A 64 -5.36 0.30 1.81
N LEU A 65 -6.02 -0.80 2.13
CA LEU A 65 -6.02 -1.40 3.44
C LEU A 65 -5.05 -2.57 3.44
N LEU A 66 -3.94 -2.40 4.14
CA LEU A 66 -2.89 -3.41 4.26
C LEU A 66 -2.89 -4.01 5.66
N GLU A 67 -2.64 -5.31 5.72
CA GLU A 67 -2.29 -6.01 6.94
C GLU A 67 -0.81 -6.39 6.88
N MET A 68 -0.05 -5.97 7.89
CA MET A 68 1.39 -6.13 7.90
C MET A 68 1.90 -6.61 9.26
N SER A 69 3.05 -7.30 9.26
CA SER A 69 3.75 -7.63 10.50
C SER A 69 4.49 -6.41 11.05
N VAL A 70 4.66 -6.38 12.37
CA VAL A 70 5.36 -5.31 13.11
C VAL A 70 6.79 -5.06 12.60
N SER A 71 7.44 -6.08 12.03
CA SER A 71 8.81 -5.99 11.51
C SER A 71 8.94 -5.26 10.16
N ASN A 72 7.85 -5.11 9.40
CA ASN A 72 7.91 -4.68 8.00
C ASN A 72 7.56 -3.19 7.76
N MET A 73 7.48 -2.36 8.81
CA MET A 73 7.00 -0.97 8.75
C MET A 73 7.83 0.00 7.89
N THR A 74 9.12 -0.27 7.65
CA THR A 74 10.07 0.63 6.96
C THR A 74 9.71 0.95 5.50
N ILE A 75 8.75 0.23 4.92
CA ILE A 75 8.63 0.05 3.48
C ILE A 75 7.91 1.18 2.72
N MET A 76 7.09 1.98 3.40
CA MET A 76 6.14 2.88 2.70
C MET A 76 6.71 4.27 2.38
N VAL A 77 7.92 4.60 2.86
CA VAL A 77 8.55 5.90 2.62
C VAL A 77 9.66 5.78 1.56
N SER A 78 9.37 5.17 0.40
CA SER A 78 10.19 5.42 -0.78
C SER A 78 9.71 6.73 -1.40
N ARG A 79 10.43 7.83 -1.09
CA ARG A 79 10.14 9.18 -1.61
C ARG A 79 9.96 9.12 -3.12
N SER A 80 8.73 9.24 -3.61
CA SER A 80 8.50 9.48 -5.03
C SER A 80 8.99 10.90 -5.35
N GLY A 81 10.15 10.99 -6.01
CA GLY A 81 10.66 12.23 -6.57
C GLY A 81 11.56 13.08 -5.66
N ARG A 82 12.85 12.73 -5.60
CA ARG A 82 13.91 13.73 -5.84
C ARG A 82 14.45 13.50 -7.25
N LYS A 83 13.75 14.02 -8.26
CA LYS A 83 14.47 14.47 -9.46
C LYS A 83 15.11 15.79 -9.06
N LYS A 84 16.39 15.76 -8.68
CA LYS A 84 17.24 16.95 -8.72
C LYS A 84 17.30 17.35 -10.19
N LEU A 85 16.85 18.57 -10.49
CA LEU A 85 17.35 19.32 -11.64
C LEU A 85 18.87 19.44 -11.52
#